data_AF-A0A2G4JDT8-F1
#
_entry.id   AF-A0A2G4JDT8-F1
#
_cell.length_a   1.000
_cell.length_b   1.000
_cell.length_c   1.000
_cell.angle_alpha   90.00
_cell.angle_beta   90.00
_cell.angle_gamma   90.00
#
_symmetry.space_group_name_H-M   'P 1'
#
loop_
_entity.id
_entity.type
_entity.pdbx_description
1 polymer ?
#
loop_
_entity_poly.entity_id
_entity_poly.type
_entity_poly.pdbx_seq_one_letter_code
_entity_poly.pdbx_strand_id
1 'polypeptide(L)'
;MTTIARSQRAPHGTSLTCQGWPQEAALRMPMNNLDPGVAERLEDLIVYGGTGKPVGTFQTHPGAQGILQGTYETLAAVAQRHFDGTLSGRIVVTAGLGSMGGAQPLAVTMNGGVVRHADAGYPQAIQTARDHGVRIPMQETSR
;
A
#
# COMPACT_ATOMS: atom_id res chain seq x y z
N MET A 1 -11.71 -22.63 -18.17
CA MET A 1 -11.10 -21.64 -19.08
C MET A 1 -10.76 -20.41 -18.24
N THR A 2 -9.50 -20.27 -17.83
CA THR A 2 -9.04 -19.16 -16.99
C THR A 2 -8.69 -17.99 -17.91
N THR A 3 -9.53 -16.96 -17.95
CA THR A 3 -9.24 -15.73 -18.69
C THR A 3 -8.09 -15.03 -17.98
N ILE A 4 -6.88 -15.11 -18.54
CA ILE A 4 -5.75 -14.30 -18.08
C ILE A 4 -6.13 -12.85 -18.37
N ALA A 5 -6.46 -12.08 -17.34
CA ALA A 5 -6.58 -10.63 -17.45
C ALA A 5 -5.25 -10.13 -18.04
N ARG A 6 -5.28 -9.59 -19.26
CA ARG A 6 -4.07 -9.04 -19.90
C ARG A 6 -3.52 -7.98 -18.94
N SER A 7 -2.28 -8.17 -18.48
CA SER A 7 -1.51 -7.15 -17.75
C SER A 7 -1.45 -5.88 -18.62
N GLN A 8 -2.33 -4.93 -18.36
CA GLN A 8 -2.43 -3.65 -19.07
C GLN A 8 -2.00 -2.57 -18.08
N ARG A 9 -0.87 -1.90 -18.36
CA ARG A 9 -0.43 -0.72 -17.59
C ARG A 9 -1.08 0.53 -18.17
N ALA A 10 -1.20 1.58 -17.37
CA ALA A 10 -1.66 2.87 -17.87
C ALA A 10 -0.70 3.43 -18.95
N PRO A 11 -1.22 4.02 -20.05
CA PRO A 11 -0.40 4.78 -20.99
C PRO A 11 0.37 5.92 -20.31
N HIS A 12 1.64 6.11 -20.68
CA HIS A 12 2.51 7.18 -20.16
C HIS A 12 2.78 8.25 -21.24
N GLY A 13 3.28 9.42 -20.83
CA GLY A 13 3.63 10.51 -21.75
C GLY A 13 2.45 11.36 -22.22
N THR A 14 2.70 12.22 -23.21
CA THR A 14 1.76 13.27 -23.67
C THR A 14 0.87 12.85 -24.84
N SER A 15 1.11 11.68 -25.44
CA SER A 15 0.27 11.12 -26.49
C SER A 15 -1.08 10.67 -25.92
N LEU A 16 -2.17 10.97 -26.63
CA LEU A 16 -3.54 10.63 -26.20
C LEU A 16 -4.04 9.35 -26.88
N THR A 17 -4.75 8.53 -26.11
CA THR A 17 -5.53 7.37 -26.58
C THR A 17 -6.98 7.78 -26.85
N CYS A 18 -7.51 8.69 -26.01
CA CYS A 18 -8.84 9.27 -26.12
C CYS A 18 -8.84 10.60 -26.88
N GLN A 19 -10.04 11.13 -27.15
CA GLN A 19 -10.23 12.40 -27.88
C GLN A 19 -9.87 13.66 -27.05
N GLY A 20 -9.58 13.51 -25.76
CA GLY A 20 -9.24 14.61 -24.88
C GLY A 20 -8.71 14.16 -23.53
N TRP A 21 -8.03 15.07 -22.84
CA TRP A 21 -7.42 14.81 -21.53
C TRP A 21 -8.40 14.38 -20.43
N PRO A 22 -9.63 14.92 -20.33
CA PRO A 22 -10.59 14.45 -19.33
C PRO A 22 -10.93 12.96 -19.49
N GLN A 23 -11.13 12.51 -20.73
CA GLN A 23 -11.40 11.11 -21.05
C GLN A 23 -10.15 10.25 -20.87
N GLU A 24 -8.98 10.77 -21.25
CA GLU A 24 -7.70 10.09 -21.05
C GLU A 24 -7.39 9.88 -19.56
N ALA A 25 -7.65 10.87 -18.71
CA ALA A 25 -7.51 10.73 -17.26
C ALA A 25 -8.48 9.69 -16.70
N ALA A 26 -9.73 9.69 -17.18
CA ALA A 26 -10.73 8.69 -16.81
C ALA A 26 -10.36 7.26 -17.28
N LEU A 27 -9.54 7.12 -18.31
CA LEU A 27 -8.99 5.84 -18.79
C LEU A 27 -7.75 5.41 -17.99
N ARG A 28 -6.77 6.31 -17.83
CA ARG A 28 -5.49 6.01 -17.20
C ARG A 28 -5.62 5.70 -15.72
N MET A 29 -6.55 6.35 -15.01
CA MET A 29 -6.69 6.17 -13.57
C MET A 29 -7.18 4.75 -13.19
N PRO A 30 -8.24 4.19 -13.79
CA PRO A 30 -8.59 2.77 -13.59
C PRO A 30 -7.49 1.81 -14.05
N MET A 31 -6.82 2.09 -15.17
CA MET A 31 -5.70 1.26 -15.64
C MET A 31 -4.52 1.27 -14.67
N ASN A 32 -4.23 2.40 -14.02
CA ASN A 32 -3.21 2.51 -12.99
C ASN A 32 -3.61 1.71 -11.73
N ASN A 33 -4.88 1.79 -11.31
CA ASN A 33 -5.39 0.99 -10.20
C ASN A 33 -5.30 -0.52 -10.47
N LEU A 34 -5.35 -0.93 -11.75
CA LEU A 34 -5.23 -2.32 -12.21
C LEU A 34 -3.81 -2.69 -12.69
N ASP A 35 -2.82 -1.81 -12.48
CA ASP A 35 -1.43 -2.17 -12.76
C ASP A 35 -1.02 -3.29 -11.78
N PRO A 36 -0.37 -4.38 -12.23
CA PRO A 36 0.10 -5.45 -11.36
C PRO A 36 1.05 -5.00 -10.23
N GLY A 37 1.71 -3.85 -10.39
CA GLY A 37 2.54 -3.24 -9.35
C GLY A 37 1.77 -2.37 -8.34
N VAL A 38 0.45 -2.23 -8.53
CA VAL A 38 -0.44 -1.40 -7.69
C VAL A 38 -1.56 -2.23 -7.07
N ALA A 39 -2.21 -3.10 -7.85
CA ALA A 39 -3.34 -3.91 -7.40
C ALA A 39 -2.92 -5.03 -6.45
N GLU A 40 -3.68 -5.25 -5.37
CA GLU A 40 -3.45 -6.35 -4.42
C GLU A 40 -3.74 -7.73 -5.03
N ARG A 41 -4.81 -7.88 -5.82
CA ARG A 41 -5.16 -9.08 -6.60
C ARG A 41 -5.80 -8.68 -7.93
N LEU A 42 -5.00 -8.60 -8.99
CA LEU A 42 -5.44 -8.13 -10.30
C LEU A 42 -6.46 -9.07 -10.95
N GLU A 43 -6.26 -10.38 -10.82
CA GLU A 43 -7.13 -11.42 -11.38
C GLU A 43 -8.57 -11.34 -10.88
N ASP A 44 -8.76 -10.78 -9.69
CA ASP A 44 -10.07 -10.59 -9.05
C ASP A 44 -10.55 -9.13 -9.11
N LEU A 45 -9.80 -8.25 -9.81
CA LEU A 45 -10.02 -6.80 -9.88
C LEU A 45 -10.01 -6.11 -8.50
N ILE A 46 -9.30 -6.68 -7.52
CA ILE A 46 -9.20 -6.17 -6.16
C ILE A 46 -7.96 -5.28 -6.07
N VAL A 47 -8.19 -4.00 -5.80
CA VAL A 47 -7.12 -3.00 -5.65
C VAL A 47 -6.55 -3.01 -4.22
N TYR A 48 -7.40 -3.12 -3.20
CA TYR A 48 -6.98 -3.15 -1.79
C TYR A 48 -8.00 -3.86 -0.88
N GLY A 49 -7.56 -4.24 0.33
CA GLY A 49 -8.45 -4.57 1.46
C GLY A 49 -9.03 -5.98 1.44
N GLY A 50 -8.37 -6.93 0.79
CA GLY A 50 -8.68 -8.37 0.79
C GLY A 50 -9.97 -8.79 0.07
N THR A 51 -11.10 -8.15 0.40
CA THR A 51 -12.43 -8.33 -0.19
C THR A 51 -12.92 -7.10 -0.96
N GLY A 52 -12.06 -6.08 -1.12
CA GLY A 52 -12.38 -4.80 -1.74
C GLY A 52 -13.01 -4.96 -3.12
N LYS A 53 -14.07 -4.18 -3.38
CA LYS A 53 -14.95 -4.29 -4.55
C LYS A 53 -14.16 -4.27 -5.88
N PRO A 54 -14.63 -5.02 -6.89
CA PRO A 54 -14.07 -4.96 -8.23
C PRO A 54 -14.04 -3.53 -8.78
N VAL A 55 -12.98 -3.18 -9.52
CA VAL A 55 -12.84 -1.91 -10.23
C VAL A 55 -14.12 -1.61 -11.04
N GLY A 56 -14.91 -0.67 -10.55
CA GLY A 56 -16.25 -0.35 -11.05
C GLY A 56 -16.94 0.74 -10.23
N THR A 57 -16.58 0.91 -8.96
CA THR A 57 -16.83 2.16 -8.22
C THR A 57 -15.69 3.13 -8.49
N PHE A 58 -15.99 4.33 -8.98
CA PHE A 58 -15.06 5.40 -9.34
C PHE A 58 -14.28 5.92 -8.11
N GLN A 59 -13.39 5.09 -7.54
CA GLN A 59 -12.51 5.45 -6.45
C GLN A 59 -11.07 5.42 -6.97
N THR A 60 -10.45 6.60 -7.03
CA THR A 60 -9.02 6.76 -7.27
C THR A 60 -8.27 6.28 -6.03
N HIS A 61 -7.41 5.26 -6.15
CA HIS A 61 -6.62 4.77 -5.03
C HIS A 61 -5.16 5.23 -5.21
N PRO A 62 -4.61 6.07 -4.31
CA PRO A 62 -3.26 6.60 -4.45
C PRO A 62 -2.15 5.57 -4.17
N GLY A 63 -2.50 4.29 -3.98
CA GLY A 63 -1.59 3.25 -3.49
C GLY A 63 -1.12 3.51 -2.06
N ALA A 64 -0.11 2.77 -1.61
CA ALA A 64 0.47 2.92 -0.27
C ALA A 64 1.02 4.34 0.01
N GLN A 65 1.36 5.10 -1.04
CA GLN A 65 1.91 6.46 -0.94
C GLN A 65 0.93 7.45 -0.27
N GLY A 66 -0.36 7.42 -0.65
CA GLY A 66 -1.37 8.29 -0.04
C GLY A 66 -1.71 7.88 1.40
N ILE A 67 -1.68 6.59 1.70
CA ILE A 67 -1.91 6.06 3.05
C ILE A 67 -0.73 6.36 3.98
N LEU A 68 0.50 6.38 3.44
CA LEU A 68 1.71 6.69 4.21
C LEU A 68 1.63 8.05 4.88
N GLN A 69 1.24 9.09 4.12
CA GLN A 69 1.14 10.43 4.69
C GLN A 69 0.07 10.50 5.79
N GLY A 70 -1.13 9.96 5.55
CA GLY A 70 -2.19 9.94 6.57
C GLY A 70 -1.79 9.15 7.84
N THR A 71 -1.07 8.04 7.66
CA THR A 71 -0.56 7.23 8.78
C THR A 71 0.53 7.99 9.54
N TYR A 72 1.45 8.66 8.83
CA TYR A 72 2.49 9.50 9.42
C TYR A 72 1.89 10.64 10.24
N GLU A 73 0.94 11.39 9.68
CA GLU A 73 0.29 12.52 10.36
C GLU A 73 -0.50 12.08 11.60
N THR A 74 -1.16 10.92 11.52
CA THR A 74 -1.85 10.33 12.68
C THR A 74 -0.86 10.02 13.81
N LEU A 75 0.26 9.37 13.48
CA LEU A 75 1.30 9.05 14.45
C LEU A 75 2.01 10.30 14.98
N ALA A 76 2.23 11.31 14.14
CA ALA A 76 2.78 12.60 14.54
C ALA A 76 1.83 13.33 15.51
N ALA A 77 0.52 13.29 15.27
CA ALA A 77 -0.47 13.86 16.18
C ALA A 77 -0.51 13.11 17.52
N VAL A 78 -0.39 11.78 17.52
CA VAL A 78 -0.23 10.97 18.74
C VAL A 78 1.05 11.37 19.48
N ALA A 79 2.17 11.51 18.76
CA ALA A 79 3.45 11.93 19.33
C ALA A 79 3.38 13.32 19.96
N GLN A 80 2.75 14.30 19.30
CA GLN A 80 2.55 15.65 19.84
C GLN A 80 1.69 15.65 21.10
N ARG A 81 0.63 14.83 21.14
CA ARG A 81 -0.30 14.82 22.27
C ARG A 81 0.24 14.09 23.49
N HIS A 82 1.09 13.09 23.30
CA HIS A 82 1.42 12.14 24.37
C HIS A 82 2.91 11.97 24.62
N PHE A 83 3.78 12.34 23.67
CA PHE A 83 5.19 11.93 23.65
C PHE A 83 6.12 13.07 23.20
N ASP A 84 5.83 14.31 23.60
CA ASP A 84 6.69 15.48 23.36
C ASP A 84 7.02 15.73 21.87
N GLY A 85 6.12 15.33 20.98
CA GLY A 85 6.28 15.53 19.53
C GLY A 85 7.10 14.46 18.81
N THR A 86 7.55 13.39 19.47
CA THR A 86 8.29 12.30 18.81
C THR A 86 7.93 10.91 19.35
N LEU A 87 8.09 9.87 18.52
CA LEU A 87 8.02 8.47 18.95
C LEU A 87 9.37 7.90 19.34
N SER A 88 10.42 8.73 19.45
CA SER A 88 11.76 8.30 19.87
C SER A 88 11.73 7.55 21.21
N GLY A 89 12.34 6.37 21.24
CA GLY A 89 12.33 5.48 22.41
C GLY A 89 10.99 4.76 22.66
N ARG A 90 10.02 4.86 21.75
CA ARG A 90 8.70 4.19 21.86
C ARG A 90 8.60 3.01 20.91
N ILE A 91 7.80 2.03 21.34
CA ILE A 91 7.42 0.87 20.52
C ILE A 91 5.96 1.04 20.12
N VAL A 92 5.70 1.03 18.81
CA VAL A 92 4.36 0.99 18.24
C VAL A 92 4.04 -0.46 17.89
N VAL A 93 2.98 -1.00 18.48
CA VAL A 93 2.49 -2.36 18.19
C VAL A 93 1.30 -2.27 17.26
N THR A 94 1.34 -3.00 16.15
CA THR A 94 0.27 -2.99 15.14
C THR A 94 0.16 -4.34 14.43
N ALA A 95 -0.81 -4.49 13.55
CA ALA A 95 -0.98 -5.68 12.73
C ALA A 95 -1.43 -5.37 11.29
N GLY A 96 -1.14 -6.29 10.37
CA GLY A 96 -1.53 -6.25 8.96
C GLY A 96 -0.59 -5.42 8.08
N LEU A 97 0.14 -6.10 7.20
CA LEU A 97 1.04 -5.54 6.18
C LEU A 97 0.51 -5.77 4.76
N GLY A 98 -0.81 -5.67 4.56
CA GLY A 98 -1.41 -5.64 3.23
C GLY A 98 -1.11 -4.34 2.46
N SER A 99 -1.77 -4.15 1.32
CA SER A 99 -1.59 -2.99 0.42
C SER A 99 -1.55 -1.62 1.13
N MET A 100 -2.45 -1.39 2.09
CA MET A 100 -2.49 -0.16 2.89
C MET A 100 -1.66 -0.27 4.19
N GLY A 101 -1.65 -1.45 4.81
CA GLY A 101 -0.94 -1.69 6.07
C GLY A 101 0.58 -1.63 5.94
N GLY A 102 1.12 -1.90 4.74
CA GLY A 102 2.53 -1.79 4.40
C GLY A 102 3.12 -0.38 4.61
N ALA A 103 2.27 0.66 4.68
CA ALA A 103 2.72 2.02 4.97
C ALA A 103 3.06 2.25 6.46
N GLN A 104 2.54 1.43 7.37
CA GLN A 104 2.68 1.64 8.81
C GLN A 104 4.13 1.55 9.31
N PRO A 105 4.96 0.57 8.91
CA PRO A 105 6.34 0.49 9.36
C PRO A 105 7.15 1.74 9.03
N LEU A 106 7.00 2.26 7.81
CA LEU A 106 7.70 3.46 7.36
C LEU A 106 7.17 4.72 8.08
N ALA A 107 5.86 4.84 8.28
CA ALA A 107 5.28 5.96 9.03
C ALA A 107 5.77 6.00 10.50
N VAL A 108 5.96 4.84 11.14
CA VAL A 108 6.50 4.74 12.50
C VAL A 108 7.96 5.17 12.54
N THR A 109 8.81 4.70 11.61
CA THR A 109 10.23 5.06 11.60
C THR A 109 10.45 6.53 11.25
N MET A 110 9.63 7.10 10.36
CA MET A 110 9.63 8.55 10.07
C MET A 110 9.30 9.41 11.30
N ASN A 111 8.54 8.89 12.26
CA ASN A 111 8.25 9.56 13.54
C ASN A 111 9.30 9.25 14.65
N GLY A 112 10.36 8.50 14.33
CA GLY A 112 11.42 8.10 15.25
C GLY A 112 11.12 6.88 16.12
N GLY A 113 10.00 6.20 15.89
CA GLY A 113 9.58 5.05 16.67
C GLY A 113 10.14 3.72 16.16
N VAL A 114 10.01 2.69 16.99
CA VAL A 114 10.24 1.29 16.60
C VAL A 114 8.90 0.61 16.42
N VAL A 115 8.69 -0.09 15.29
CA VAL A 115 7.47 -0.86 15.05
C VAL A 115 7.68 -2.32 15.43
N ARG A 116 6.68 -2.91 16.11
CA ARG A 116 6.47 -4.36 16.15
C ARG A 116 5.15 -4.64 15.48
N HIS A 117 5.20 -5.22 14.29
CA HIS A 117 4.00 -5.63 13.57
C HIS A 117 3.78 -7.14 13.74
N ALA A 118 2.51 -7.54 13.83
CA ALA A 118 2.09 -8.92 13.68
C ALA A 118 1.35 -9.09 12.35
N ASP A 119 1.59 -10.19 11.66
CA ASP A 119 0.83 -10.53 10.45
C ASP A 119 0.47 -12.02 10.49
N ALA A 120 -0.64 -12.38 9.86
CA ALA A 120 -1.12 -13.76 9.80
C ALA A 120 -0.22 -14.67 8.92
N GLY A 121 0.78 -14.09 8.24
CA GLY A 121 1.82 -14.86 7.54
C GLY A 121 1.39 -15.38 6.17
N TYR A 122 0.35 -14.77 5.58
CA TYR A 122 -0.02 -15.06 4.20
C TYR A 122 1.06 -14.54 3.23
N PRO A 123 1.24 -15.17 2.05
CA PRO A 123 2.34 -14.86 1.14
C PRO A 123 2.48 -13.38 0.77
N GLN A 124 1.36 -12.66 0.58
CA GLN A 124 1.40 -11.23 0.24
C GLN A 124 2.04 -10.38 1.36
N ALA A 125 1.69 -10.61 2.62
CA ALA A 125 2.28 -9.86 3.73
C ALA A 125 3.79 -10.09 3.88
N ILE A 126 4.24 -11.33 3.64
CA ILE A 126 5.67 -11.66 3.64
C ILE A 126 6.39 -10.92 2.51
N GLN A 127 5.78 -10.86 1.33
CA GLN A 127 6.36 -10.15 0.19
C GLN A 127 6.42 -8.63 0.44
N THR A 128 5.34 -8.02 0.92
CA THR A 128 5.31 -6.60 1.28
C THR A 128 6.35 -6.24 2.34
N ALA A 129 6.51 -7.07 3.36
CA ALA A 129 7.56 -6.88 4.36
C ALA A 129 8.97 -6.86 3.71
N ARG A 130 9.25 -7.76 2.76
CA ARG A 130 10.53 -7.77 2.02
C ARG A 130 10.72 -6.52 1.18
N ASP A 131 9.70 -6.11 0.43
CA ASP A 131 9.76 -4.95 -0.47
C ASP A 131 10.03 -3.63 0.28
N HIS A 132 9.54 -3.53 1.52
CA HIS A 132 9.76 -2.37 2.39
C HIS A 132 10.96 -2.52 3.35
N GLY A 133 11.78 -3.57 3.21
CA GLY A 133 12.95 -3.79 4.07
C GLY A 133 12.60 -4.05 5.54
N VAL A 134 11.39 -4.53 5.81
CA VAL A 134 10.93 -4.89 7.15
C VAL A 134 11.55 -6.24 7.53
N ARG A 135 12.37 -6.24 8.59
CA ARG A 135 12.99 -7.46 9.12
C ARG A 135 11.93 -8.36 9.79
N ILE A 136 11.84 -9.62 9.37
CA ILE A 136 10.93 -10.63 9.94
C ILE A 136 11.74 -11.66 10.75
N PRO A 137 11.81 -11.55 12.09
CA PRO A 137 12.70 -12.37 12.91
C PRO A 137 12.42 -13.88 12.84
N MET A 138 11.16 -14.29 12.66
CA MET A 138 10.78 -15.70 12.57
C MET A 138 11.25 -16.39 11.27
N GLN A 139 11.70 -15.65 10.26
CA GLN A 139 12.24 -16.23 9.01
C GLN A 139 13.76 -16.37 9.02
N GLU A 140 14.43 -15.87 10.06
CA GLU A 140 15.86 -16.07 10.22
C GLU A 140 16.07 -17.45 10.86
N THR A 141 16.37 -18.46 10.04
CA THR A 141 16.83 -19.75 10.54
C THR A 141 18.03 -19.51 11.44
N SER A 142 17.94 -19.90 12.71
CA SER A 142 19.04 -19.79 13.67
C SER A 142 20.32 -20.31 13.03
N ARG A 143 21.29 -19.42 12.84
CA ARG A 143 22.69 -19.80 12.58
C ARG A 143 23.37 -20.09 13.91
#